data_AF-A0A7S4VVD6-F1
#
_entry.id   AF-A0A7S4VVD6-F1
#
_cell.length_a   1.000
_cell.length_b   1.000
_cell.length_c   1.000
_cell.angle_alpha   90.00
_cell.angle_beta   90.00
_cell.angle_gamma   90.00
#
_symmetry.space_group_name_H-M   'P 1'
#
loop_
_entity.id
_entity.type
_entity.pdbx_description
1 polymer ?
#
loop_
_entity_poly.entity_id
_entity_poly.type
_entity_poly.pdbx_seq_one_letter_code
_entity_poly.pdbx_strand_id
1 'polypeptide(L)'
;KHPRFLSDVNGDGLPDVVGFGDDGVMVALNNGDSFDMETEWLGDLGYNSGWMVEKHPRFLSDVNGDGLPDIVGFGDEGVMVALNNGDSFDTETEWLGRLGYNSGWRVDKHPRFLSDVNGDGLPDVVGFGDDGVMVALNNGD
;
A
#
# COMPACT_ATOMS: atom_id res chain seq x y z
N LYS A 1 5.64 8.36 -11.96
CA LYS A 1 5.44 6.99 -12.48
C LYS A 1 5.69 5.96 -11.39
N HIS A 2 6.92 5.90 -10.86
CA HIS A 2 7.34 4.85 -9.93
C HIS A 2 7.59 5.41 -8.52
N PRO A 3 6.64 5.27 -7.57
CA PRO A 3 6.93 5.49 -6.16
C PRO A 3 7.84 4.38 -5.62
N ARG A 4 8.66 4.74 -4.63
CA ARG A 4 9.57 3.83 -3.93
C ARG A 4 9.49 4.10 -2.43
N PHE A 5 9.63 3.06 -1.65
CA PHE A 5 9.53 3.09 -0.20
C PHE A 5 10.74 2.38 0.41
N LEU A 6 11.06 2.75 1.64
CA LEU A 6 11.96 2.02 2.52
C LEU A 6 11.11 1.46 3.67
N SER A 7 11.06 0.14 3.82
CA SER A 7 10.32 -0.55 4.87
C SER A 7 10.91 -1.93 5.08
N ASP A 8 10.96 -2.41 6.31
CA ASP A 8 11.30 -3.80 6.62
C ASP A 8 10.12 -4.68 6.16
N VAL A 9 10.28 -5.39 5.04
CA VAL A 9 9.21 -6.21 4.44
C VAL A 9 9.39 -7.71 4.72
N ASN A 10 10.52 -8.11 5.31
CA ASN A 10 10.82 -9.51 5.63
C ASN A 10 10.89 -9.79 7.15
N GLY A 11 10.78 -8.75 8.00
CA GLY A 11 10.76 -8.84 9.45
C GLY A 11 12.12 -9.02 10.11
N ASP A 12 13.22 -8.73 9.41
CA ASP A 12 14.59 -8.91 9.95
C ASP A 12 15.12 -7.70 10.75
N GLY A 13 14.35 -6.61 10.79
CA GLY A 13 14.68 -5.36 11.47
C GLY A 13 15.45 -4.35 10.62
N LEU A 14 15.70 -4.64 9.34
CA LEU A 14 16.38 -3.76 8.39
C LEU A 14 15.40 -3.22 7.34
N PRO A 15 15.47 -1.93 6.97
CA PRO A 15 14.61 -1.40 5.92
C PRO A 15 15.07 -1.88 4.53
N ASP A 16 14.14 -2.49 3.79
CA ASP A 16 14.28 -2.93 2.40
C ASP A 16 13.78 -1.87 1.42
N VAL A 17 14.15 -1.97 0.15
CA VAL A 17 13.61 -1.10 -0.92
C VAL A 17 12.42 -1.80 -1.58
N VAL A 18 11.28 -1.12 -1.60
CA VAL A 18 10.09 -1.53 -2.37
C VAL A 18 9.85 -0.52 -3.49
N GLY A 19 9.83 -0.99 -4.73
CA GLY A 19 9.63 -0.17 -5.93
C GLY A 19 8.41 -0.60 -6.74
N PHE A 20 7.50 0.34 -6.99
CA PHE A 20 6.37 0.11 -7.89
C PHE A 20 6.78 0.48 -9.32
N GLY A 21 7.11 -0.53 -10.11
CA GLY A 21 7.66 -0.43 -11.46
C GLY A 21 6.60 -0.30 -12.56
N ASP A 22 7.01 -0.67 -13.78
CA ASP A 22 6.10 -0.73 -14.93
C ASP A 22 5.19 -1.94 -14.86
N ASP A 23 5.77 -3.12 -14.62
CA ASP A 23 5.07 -4.40 -14.69
C ASP A 23 4.67 -4.97 -13.32
N GLY A 24 5.18 -4.40 -12.22
CA GLY A 24 4.95 -4.97 -10.90
C GLY A 24 5.63 -4.24 -9.76
N VAL A 25 5.63 -4.87 -8.59
CA VAL A 25 6.34 -4.48 -7.38
C VAL A 25 7.64 -5.26 -7.29
N MET A 26 8.77 -4.54 -7.28
CA MET A 26 10.11 -5.08 -7.13
C MET A 26 10.62 -4.78 -5.72
N VAL A 27 11.27 -5.76 -5.10
CA VAL A 27 11.87 -5.62 -3.77
C VAL A 27 13.35 -5.93 -3.84
N ALA A 28 14.17 -5.07 -3.23
CA ALA A 28 15.58 -5.34 -2.97
C ALA A 28 15.79 -5.39 -1.45
N LEU A 29 16.07 -6.60 -0.94
CA LEU A 29 16.26 -6.85 0.48
C LEU A 29 17.58 -6.26 0.97
N ASN A 30 17.57 -5.73 2.18
CA ASN A 30 18.75 -5.21 2.86
C ASN A 30 19.43 -6.33 3.65
N ASN A 31 20.66 -6.68 3.29
CA ASN A 31 21.40 -7.76 3.95
C ASN A 31 22.28 -7.27 5.12
N GLY A 32 22.17 -6.00 5.50
CA GLY A 32 22.92 -5.34 6.58
C GLY A 32 24.17 -4.59 6.12
N ASP A 33 24.70 -4.91 4.93
CA ASP A 33 25.85 -4.23 4.32
C ASP A 33 25.47 -3.52 3.01
N SER A 34 24.56 -4.12 2.23
CA SER A 34 24.06 -3.62 0.95
C SER A 34 22.63 -4.06 0.69
N PHE A 35 22.08 -3.68 -0.47
CA PHE A 35 20.87 -4.28 -1.00
C PHE A 35 21.21 -5.43 -1.95
N ASP A 36 20.44 -6.51 -1.86
CA ASP A 36 20.49 -7.61 -2.82
C ASP A 36 19.93 -7.17 -4.18
N MET A 37 20.09 -8.03 -5.20
CA MET A 37 19.46 -7.80 -6.50
C MET A 37 17.94 -7.81 -6.35
N GLU A 38 17.28 -6.82 -6.95
CA GLU A 38 15.82 -6.72 -6.92
C GLU A 38 15.15 -7.96 -7.52
N THR A 39 14.11 -8.45 -6.84
CA THR A 39 13.24 -9.52 -7.31
C THR A 39 11.80 -9.04 -7.39
N GLU A 40 11.04 -9.57 -8.34
CA GLU A 40 9.61 -9.28 -8.44
C GLU A 40 8.86 -10.02 -7.34
N TRP A 41 8.12 -9.28 -6.51
CA TRP A 41 7.28 -9.83 -5.45
C TRP A 41 5.80 -9.85 -5.82
N LEU A 42 5.37 -9.03 -6.80
CA LEU A 42 4.01 -8.98 -7.30
C LEU A 42 3.96 -8.45 -8.73
N GLY A 43 3.31 -9.16 -9.65
CA GLY A 43 3.08 -8.73 -11.05
C GLY A 43 1.86 -7.83 -11.25
N ASP A 44 1.59 -6.94 -10.28
CA ASP A 44 0.51 -5.95 -10.32
C ASP A 44 0.93 -4.67 -9.57
N LEU A 45 0.03 -3.72 -9.37
CA LEU A 45 0.24 -2.42 -8.72
C LEU A 45 1.25 -1.51 -9.46
N GLY A 46 1.64 -1.92 -10.66
CA GLY A 46 2.53 -1.24 -11.59
C GLY A 46 1.82 -0.31 -12.58
N TYR A 47 2.60 0.47 -13.33
CA TYR A 47 2.06 1.42 -14.30
C TYR A 47 1.26 0.76 -15.42
N ASN A 48 1.70 -0.40 -15.92
CA ASN A 48 1.04 -1.12 -17.01
C ASN A 48 -0.28 -1.76 -16.56
N SER A 49 -0.46 -1.99 -15.26
CA SER A 49 -1.75 -2.33 -14.63
C SER A 49 -2.65 -1.11 -14.38
N GLY A 50 -2.24 0.10 -14.82
CA GLY A 50 -3.03 1.32 -14.70
C GLY A 50 -2.74 2.18 -13.47
N TRP A 51 -1.76 1.81 -12.64
CA TRP A 51 -1.42 2.58 -11.43
C TRP A 51 -0.62 3.85 -11.76
N MET A 52 -1.18 5.01 -11.43
CA MET A 52 -0.66 6.33 -11.78
C MET A 52 -0.41 7.15 -10.51
N VAL A 53 0.76 7.78 -10.36
CA VAL A 53 1.10 8.53 -9.13
C VAL A 53 0.22 9.75 -8.91
N GLU A 54 -0.31 10.32 -9.98
CA GLU A 54 -1.22 11.47 -9.98
C GLU A 54 -2.67 11.11 -9.62
N LYS A 55 -3.01 9.82 -9.55
CA LYS A 55 -4.36 9.33 -9.23
C LYS A 55 -4.39 8.39 -8.02
N HIS A 56 -3.46 7.45 -8.01
CA HIS A 56 -3.46 6.23 -7.19
C HIS A 56 -2.29 6.24 -6.19
N PRO A 57 -2.44 6.88 -5.02
CA PRO A 57 -1.45 6.78 -3.97
C PRO A 57 -1.41 5.34 -3.45
N ARG A 58 -0.19 4.90 -3.10
CA ARG A 58 0.12 3.57 -2.56
C ARG A 58 0.94 3.76 -1.30
N PHE A 59 0.79 2.85 -0.35
CA PHE A 59 1.40 2.89 0.96
C PHE A 59 1.85 1.49 1.37
N LEU A 60 2.77 1.44 2.33
CA LEU A 60 3.14 0.24 3.06
C LEU A 60 2.66 0.39 4.50
N SER A 61 1.89 -0.56 4.99
CA SER A 61 1.36 -0.58 6.35
C SER A 61 0.93 -2.00 6.70
N ASP A 62 1.27 -2.47 7.91
CA ASP A 62 0.76 -3.74 8.43
C ASP A 62 -0.73 -3.58 8.72
N VAL A 63 -1.59 -4.10 7.84
CA VAL A 63 -3.05 -3.97 7.97
C VAL A 63 -3.70 -5.24 8.52
N ASN A 64 -2.96 -6.34 8.65
CA ASN A 64 -3.48 -7.61 9.18
C ASN A 64 -2.92 -7.95 10.58
N GLY A 65 -1.95 -7.18 11.08
CA GLY A 65 -1.36 -7.31 12.41
C GLY A 65 -0.31 -8.42 12.52
N ASP A 66 0.26 -8.90 11.42
CA ASP A 66 1.25 -9.99 11.43
C ASP A 66 2.70 -9.52 11.64
N GLY A 67 2.92 -8.20 11.67
CA GLY A 67 4.22 -7.57 11.85
C GLY A 67 4.97 -7.29 10.54
N LEU A 68 4.40 -7.62 9.39
CA LEU A 68 4.94 -7.31 8.07
C LEU A 68 4.06 -6.23 7.41
N PRO A 69 4.66 -5.21 6.78
CA PRO A 69 3.89 -4.19 6.07
C PRO A 69 3.29 -4.74 4.77
N ASP A 70 1.98 -4.59 4.63
CA ASP A 70 1.22 -4.89 3.42
C ASP A 70 1.20 -3.70 2.46
N ILE A 71 0.82 -3.94 1.21
CA ILE A 71 0.56 -2.83 0.27
C ILE A 71 -0.90 -2.42 0.34
N VAL A 72 -1.12 -1.13 0.55
CA VAL A 72 -2.44 -0.50 0.43
C VAL A 72 -2.42 0.51 -0.71
N GLY A 73 -3.25 0.28 -1.72
CA GLY A 73 -3.37 1.14 -2.89
C GLY A 73 -4.76 1.72 -3.04
N PHE A 74 -4.86 3.04 -3.23
CA PHE A 74 -6.15 3.69 -3.56
C PHE A 74 -6.30 3.74 -5.08
N GLY A 75 -6.94 2.72 -5.66
CA GLY A 75 -7.14 2.56 -7.10
C GLY A 75 -8.28 3.40 -7.67
N ASP A 76 -8.77 2.98 -8.85
CA ASP A 76 -9.89 3.64 -9.51
C ASP A 76 -11.21 3.42 -8.74
N GLU A 77 -11.52 2.16 -8.40
CA GLU A 77 -12.78 1.78 -7.74
C GLU A 77 -12.74 1.94 -6.22
N GLY A 78 -11.59 1.71 -5.59
CA GLY A 78 -11.52 1.63 -4.14
C GLY A 78 -10.13 1.48 -3.54
N VAL A 79 -10.10 1.02 -2.29
CA VAL A 79 -8.89 0.63 -1.57
C VAL A 79 -8.63 -0.85 -1.86
N MET A 80 -7.49 -1.11 -2.51
CA MET A 80 -6.96 -2.43 -2.82
C MET A 80 -5.85 -2.77 -1.83
N VAL A 81 -5.82 -4.00 -1.36
CA VAL A 81 -4.80 -4.50 -0.41
C VAL A 81 -4.15 -5.76 -0.97
N ALA A 82 -2.82 -5.78 -0.99
CA ALA A 82 -2.00 -6.95 -1.28
C ALA A 82 -1.21 -7.30 -0.02
N LEU A 83 -1.52 -8.47 0.57
CA LEU A 83 -0.92 -8.91 1.83
C LEU A 83 0.51 -9.41 1.62
N ASN A 84 1.38 -9.13 2.59
CA ASN A 84 2.77 -9.56 2.57
C ASN A 84 2.92 -10.93 3.26
N ASN A 85 3.59 -11.88 2.60
CA ASN A 85 3.86 -13.21 3.15
C ASN A 85 5.31 -13.39 3.65
N GLY A 86 6.13 -12.33 3.62
CA GLY A 86 7.53 -12.29 4.04
C GLY A 86 8.55 -12.56 2.94
N ASP A 87 8.10 -13.02 1.78
CA ASP A 87 8.93 -13.23 0.59
C ASP A 87 8.25 -12.85 -0.74
N SER A 88 7.00 -12.40 -0.68
CA SER A 88 6.13 -12.05 -1.80
C SER A 88 4.91 -11.27 -1.30
N PHE A 89 4.17 -10.62 -2.21
CA PHE A 89 2.84 -10.11 -1.91
C PHE A 89 1.78 -10.95 -2.64
N ASP A 90 0.65 -11.19 -1.98
CA ASP A 90 -0.53 -11.77 -2.60
C ASP A 90 -1.11 -10.85 -3.69
N THR A 91 -1.91 -11.43 -4.58
CA THR A 91 -2.72 -10.64 -5.52
C THR A 91 -3.64 -9.71 -4.75
N GLU A 92 -3.75 -8.45 -5.20
CA GLU A 92 -4.54 -7.47 -4.51
C GLU A 92 -6.04 -7.80 -4.50
N THR A 93 -6.69 -7.46 -3.40
CA THR A 93 -8.14 -7.62 -3.23
C THR A 93 -8.75 -6.29 -2.82
N GLU A 94 -9.97 -6.03 -3.29
CA GLU A 94 -10.71 -4.83 -2.87
C GLU A 94 -11.23 -5.02 -1.44
N TRP A 95 -10.73 -4.21 -0.51
CA TRP A 95 -11.21 -4.19 0.88
C TRP A 95 -12.29 -3.12 1.09
N LEU A 96 -12.28 -2.06 0.28
CA LEU A 96 -13.25 -0.99 0.36
C LEU A 96 -13.54 -0.37 -1.01
N GLY A 97 -14.75 -0.57 -1.55
CA GLY A 97 -15.24 0.07 -2.79
C GLY A 97 -15.57 1.57 -2.66
N ARG A 98 -14.72 2.33 -1.97
CA ARG A 98 -14.80 3.79 -1.77
C ARG A 98 -13.39 4.37 -1.71
N LEU A 99 -13.29 5.70 -1.69
CA LEU A 99 -12.01 6.43 -1.61
C LEU A 99 -11.11 6.29 -2.85
N GLY A 100 -11.63 5.68 -3.93
CA GLY A 100 -10.99 5.56 -5.23
C GLY A 100 -11.18 6.78 -6.14
N TYR A 101 -10.43 6.82 -7.23
CA TYR A 101 -10.44 7.92 -8.20
C TYR A 101 -11.81 8.13 -8.86
N ASN A 102 -12.54 7.05 -9.19
CA ASN A 102 -13.88 7.10 -9.79
C ASN A 102 -14.94 7.63 -8.82
N SER A 103 -14.67 7.57 -7.51
CA SER A 103 -15.48 8.19 -6.46
C SER A 103 -15.14 9.67 -6.21
N GLY A 104 -14.33 10.30 -7.08
CA GLY A 104 -13.99 11.73 -7.00
C GLY A 104 -12.74 12.07 -6.17
N TRP A 105 -12.04 11.07 -5.62
CA TRP A 105 -10.83 11.31 -4.82
C TRP A 105 -9.66 11.73 -5.70
N ARG A 106 -8.88 12.74 -5.25
CA ARG A 106 -7.82 13.36 -6.05
C ARG A 106 -6.60 13.61 -5.17
N VAL A 107 -5.41 13.28 -5.68
CA VAL A 107 -4.15 13.37 -4.93
C VAL A 107 -3.84 14.83 -4.53
N ASP A 108 -4.21 15.80 -5.36
CA ASP A 108 -3.95 17.23 -5.13
C ASP A 108 -4.96 17.92 -4.19
N LYS A 109 -6.04 17.23 -3.80
CA LYS A 109 -7.13 17.82 -2.99
C LYS A 109 -7.48 17.02 -1.74
N HIS A 110 -7.47 15.70 -1.86
CA HIS A 110 -8.07 14.80 -0.88
C HIS A 110 -6.98 13.88 -0.29
N PRO A 111 -6.28 14.31 0.77
CA PRO A 111 -5.29 13.48 1.41
C PRO A 111 -5.96 12.26 2.06
N ARG A 112 -5.27 11.12 1.94
CA ARG A 112 -5.70 9.80 2.42
C ARG A 112 -4.54 9.20 3.22
N PHE A 113 -4.87 8.61 4.35
CA PHE A 113 -3.91 8.11 5.34
C PHE A 113 -4.34 6.75 5.87
N LEU A 114 -3.37 6.07 6.46
CA LEU A 114 -3.55 4.86 7.25
C LEU A 114 -3.14 5.19 8.68
N SER A 115 -4.03 4.97 9.64
CA SER A 115 -3.77 5.22 11.05
C SER A 115 -4.80 4.47 11.89
N ASP A 116 -4.36 3.82 12.95
CA ASP A 116 -5.26 3.28 13.97
C ASP A 116 -5.93 4.47 14.69
N VAL A 117 -7.23 4.66 14.49
CA VAL A 117 -8.00 5.74 15.13
C VAL A 117 -8.94 5.23 16.20
N ASN A 118 -9.13 3.92 16.30
CA ASN A 118 -10.05 3.29 17.26
C ASN A 118 -9.30 2.62 18.45
N GLY A 119 -7.98 2.45 18.35
CA GLY A 119 -7.08 1.87 19.34
C GLY A 119 -7.02 0.34 19.35
N ASP A 120 -7.38 -0.35 18.28
CA ASP A 120 -7.36 -1.82 18.19
C ASP A 120 -6.02 -2.41 17.71
N GLY A 121 -5.08 -1.54 17.31
CA GLY A 121 -3.77 -1.94 16.83
C GLY A 121 -3.68 -2.20 15.33
N LEU A 122 -4.79 -2.10 14.60
CA LEU A 122 -4.83 -2.19 13.14
C LEU A 122 -5.06 -0.80 12.54
N PRO A 123 -4.30 -0.40 11.51
CA PRO A 123 -4.49 0.89 10.88
C PRO A 123 -5.82 0.96 10.11
N ASP A 124 -6.60 2.01 10.39
CA ASP A 124 -7.81 2.36 9.68
C ASP A 124 -7.52 3.25 8.47
N VAL A 125 -8.45 3.32 7.52
CA VAL A 125 -8.36 4.27 6.41
C VAL A 125 -9.02 5.60 6.79
N VAL A 126 -8.26 6.69 6.69
CA VAL A 126 -8.75 8.06 6.93
C VAL A 126 -8.62 8.89 5.66
N GLY A 127 -9.72 9.48 5.19
CA GLY A 127 -9.75 10.34 4.01
C GLY A 127 -10.36 11.71 4.29
N PHE A 128 -9.71 12.79 3.86
CA PHE A 128 -10.24 14.15 3.96
C PHE A 128 -10.83 14.55 2.59
N GLY A 129 -12.15 14.43 2.45
CA GLY A 129 -12.88 14.76 1.23
C GLY A 129 -13.60 16.11 1.30
N ASP A 130 -14.28 16.47 0.21
CA ASP A 130 -15.07 17.72 0.11
C ASP A 130 -16.16 17.82 1.19
N ASP A 131 -16.79 16.70 1.54
CA ASP A 131 -17.89 16.62 2.52
C ASP A 131 -17.42 16.40 3.97
N GLY A 132 -16.11 16.37 4.21
CA GLY A 132 -15.50 16.19 5.53
C GLY A 132 -14.55 15.00 5.62
N VAL A 133 -14.31 14.54 6.85
CA VAL A 133 -13.41 13.42 7.13
C VAL A 133 -14.20 12.10 7.13
N MET A 134 -13.78 11.18 6.27
CA MET A 134 -14.27 9.80 6.23
C MET A 134 -13.28 8.88 6.94
N VAL A 135 -13.80 7.97 7.76
CA VAL A 135 -13.04 6.91 8.42
C VAL A 135 -13.69 5.59 8.04
N ALA A 136 -12.89 4.64 7.55
CA ALA A 136 -13.29 3.25 7.37
C ALA A 136 -12.44 2.39 8.30
N LEU A 137 -13.11 1.76 9.27
CA LEU A 137 -12.42 0.94 10.27
C LEU A 137 -11.95 -0.37 9.66
N ASN A 138 -10.73 -0.76 10.00
CA ASN A 138 -10.23 -2.10 9.74
C ASN A 138 -10.77 -3.05 10.82
N ASN A 139 -11.42 -4.14 10.42
CA ASN A 139 -12.00 -5.09 11.38
C ASN A 139 -11.14 -6.34 11.60
N GLY A 140 -10.04 -6.51 10.87
CA GLY A 140 -9.14 -7.66 11.01
C GLY A 140 -9.73 -9.02 10.57
N ASP A 141 -10.78 -9.01 9.75
CA ASP A 141 -11.50 -10.20 9.26
C ASP A 141 -11.16 -10.55 7.80
#